data_AF-B4IPT1-F1
#
_entry.id   AF-B4IPT1-F1
#
_cell.length_a   1.000
_cell.length_b   1.000
_cell.length_c   1.000
_cell.angle_alpha   90.00
_cell.angle_beta   90.00
_cell.angle_gamma   90.00
#
_symmetry.space_group_name_H-M   'P 1'
#
loop_
_entity.id
_entity.type
_entity.pdbx_description
1 polymer ?
#
loop_
_entity_poly.entity_id
_entity_poly.type
_entity_poly.pdbx_seq_one_letter_code
_entity_poly.pdbx_strand_id
1 'polypeptide(L)'
;EKVRVKFIRNYPDDASENTEEKKLGRAMVRLGSGEGSLKELKQNVALLGYVLSGQVPEASSFLASNPAALHKETLSVAQSIVESLKLEGSEELLKSLQEAVEKSSKSNAIQSLLENSVKASVQKFEPKLLADYGESYQEWAKKFEAAVQRQLELQTVEERKASIQKTLSELEAKRQNLWFFENRDDIDIQIYKKKVYYPKRWFGKKKKPKAADTFYVPPTITHNG
;
A
#
# COMPACT_ATOMS: atom_id res chain seq x y z
N GLU A 1 -13.95 21.81 -21.61
CA GLU A 1 -15.10 22.51 -20.99
C GLU A 1 -14.70 23.03 -19.61
N LYS A 2 -14.64 24.35 -19.41
CA LYS A 2 -14.38 24.95 -18.09
C LYS A 2 -15.74 25.24 -17.41
N VAL A 3 -16.03 24.54 -16.32
CA VAL A 3 -17.24 24.76 -15.50
C VAL A 3 -17.16 26.16 -14.89
N ARG A 4 -18.15 27.02 -15.18
CA ARG A 4 -18.22 28.40 -14.69
C ARG A 4 -19.21 28.49 -13.53
N VAL A 5 -18.71 28.56 -12.29
CA VAL A 5 -19.54 28.69 -11.09
C VAL A 5 -19.71 30.18 -10.74
N LYS A 6 -20.96 30.61 -10.53
CA LYS A 6 -21.40 32.02 -10.44
C LYS A 6 -20.79 32.83 -9.29
N PHE A 7 -20.17 32.17 -8.30
CA PHE A 7 -19.68 32.80 -7.06
C PHE A 7 -18.17 32.67 -6.84
N ILE A 8 -17.44 32.01 -7.74
CA ILE A 8 -15.99 31.94 -7.69
C ILE A 8 -15.47 32.92 -8.74
N ARG A 9 -14.87 34.03 -8.29
CA ARG A 9 -14.05 34.86 -9.18
C ARG A 9 -12.89 33.99 -9.64
N ASN A 10 -12.92 33.56 -10.89
CA ASN A 10 -11.70 33.15 -11.59
C ASN A 10 -10.86 34.42 -11.71
N TYR A 11 -10.04 34.71 -10.70
CA TYR A 11 -8.91 35.59 -10.91
C TYR A 11 -8.11 35.00 -12.08
N PRO A 12 -7.73 35.80 -13.08
CA PRO A 12 -6.69 35.33 -13.99
C PRO A 12 -5.52 34.98 -13.09
N ASP A 13 -5.15 33.70 -13.04
CA ASP A 13 -3.84 33.33 -12.50
C ASP A 13 -2.86 34.20 -13.26
N ASP A 14 -2.24 35.17 -12.59
CA ASP A 14 -1.11 35.88 -13.14
C ASP A 14 -0.07 34.80 -13.40
N ALA A 15 -0.01 34.30 -14.65
CA ALA A 15 0.91 33.24 -15.04
C ALA A 15 2.37 33.65 -14.76
N SER A 16 2.61 34.95 -14.62
CA SER A 16 3.83 35.59 -14.13
C SER A 16 4.19 35.24 -12.67
N GLU A 17 3.24 35.04 -11.75
CA GLU A 17 3.52 34.81 -10.33
C GLU A 17 3.88 33.35 -9.98
N ASN A 18 3.58 32.41 -10.88
CA ASN A 18 3.60 30.98 -10.58
C ASN A 18 4.65 30.18 -11.37
N THR A 19 5.71 30.85 -11.83
CA THR A 19 6.88 30.19 -12.44
C THR A 19 7.61 29.32 -11.41
N GLU A 20 8.34 28.31 -11.89
CA GLU A 20 9.06 27.37 -11.02
C GLU A 20 10.14 28.07 -10.21
N GLU A 21 10.80 29.07 -10.79
CA GLU A 21 11.82 29.90 -10.16
C GLU A 21 11.22 30.68 -8.99
N LYS A 22 10.07 31.33 -9.19
CA LYS A 22 9.39 32.07 -8.11
C LYS A 22 8.90 31.14 -7.00
N LYS A 23 8.42 29.93 -7.34
CA LYS A 23 8.05 28.91 -6.35
C LYS A 23 9.25 28.45 -5.53
N LEU A 24 10.37 28.17 -6.20
CA LEU A 24 11.63 27.80 -5.56
C LEU A 24 12.13 28.93 -4.66
N GLY A 25 12.11 30.17 -5.14
CA GLY A 25 12.53 31.36 -4.38
C GLY A 25 11.73 31.52 -3.09
N ARG A 26 10.39 31.42 -3.17
CA ARG A 26 9.51 31.43 -1.99
C ARG A 26 9.82 30.29 -1.01
N ALA A 27 10.14 29.10 -1.52
CA ALA A 27 10.53 27.97 -0.67
C ALA A 27 11.88 28.24 0.04
N MET A 28 12.86 28.80 -0.66
CA MET A 28 14.16 29.18 -0.10
C MET A 28 14.03 30.25 0.99
N VAL A 29 13.19 31.27 0.79
CA VAL A 29 12.89 32.28 1.82
C VAL A 29 12.29 31.62 3.06
N ARG A 30 11.33 30.69 2.89
CA ARG A 30 10.73 29.96 4.02
C ARG A 30 11.75 29.10 4.77
N LEU A 31 12.64 28.41 4.06
CA LEU A 31 13.72 27.63 4.66
C LEU A 31 14.68 28.53 5.48
N GLY A 32 14.94 29.74 4.98
CA GLY A 32 15.78 30.73 5.63
C GLY A 32 15.14 31.44 6.84
N SER A 33 13.81 31.45 6.94
CA SER A 33 13.07 32.22 7.97
C SER A 33 12.85 31.47 9.29
N GLY A 34 13.18 30.17 9.36
CA GLY A 34 12.97 29.38 10.58
C GLY A 34 14.03 29.62 11.65
N GLU A 35 13.67 29.43 12.92
CA GLU A 35 14.61 29.41 14.05
C GLU A 35 15.52 28.16 13.99
N GLY A 36 16.78 28.26 14.46
CA GLY A 36 17.68 27.10 14.57
C GLY A 36 19.18 27.40 14.46
N SER A 37 19.99 26.35 14.58
CA SER A 37 21.46 26.42 14.70
C SER A 37 22.22 26.78 13.40
N LEU A 38 21.54 26.85 12.26
CA LEU A 38 22.15 27.09 10.93
C LEU A 38 21.92 28.52 10.43
N LYS A 39 22.15 29.51 11.29
CA LYS A 39 21.85 30.92 11.03
C LYS A 39 22.51 31.43 9.74
N GLU A 40 23.81 31.18 9.57
CA GLU A 40 24.57 31.66 8.41
C GLU A 40 24.05 31.02 7.10
N LEU A 41 23.90 29.70 7.07
CA LEU A 41 23.38 28.99 5.89
C LEU A 41 21.98 29.48 5.51
N LYS A 42 21.09 29.64 6.50
CA LYS A 42 19.73 30.15 6.31
C LYS A 42 19.71 31.55 5.71
N GLN A 43 20.58 32.44 6.18
CA GLN A 43 20.67 33.82 5.66
C GLN A 43 21.14 33.84 4.20
N ASN A 44 22.09 32.96 3.83
CA ASN A 44 22.55 32.86 2.44
C ASN A 44 21.47 32.30 1.50
N VAL A 45 20.75 31.25 1.94
CA VAL A 45 19.63 30.67 1.19
C VAL A 45 18.47 31.66 1.06
N ALA A 46 18.17 32.44 2.12
CA ALA A 46 17.12 33.45 2.09
C ALA A 46 17.38 34.53 1.05
N LEU A 47 18.62 35.05 0.97
CA LEU A 47 18.98 36.07 -0.02
C LEU A 47 18.76 35.57 -1.46
N LEU A 48 19.21 34.35 -1.76
CA LEU A 48 18.96 33.74 -3.07
C LEU A 48 17.46 33.58 -3.35
N GLY A 49 16.68 33.26 -2.32
CA GLY A 49 15.23 33.15 -2.42
C GLY A 49 14.53 34.46 -2.76
N TYR A 50 14.93 35.58 -2.13
CA TYR A 50 14.38 36.91 -2.43
C TYR A 50 14.71 37.33 -3.87
N VAL A 51 15.95 37.09 -4.31
CA VAL A 51 16.37 37.41 -5.68
C VAL A 51 15.62 36.54 -6.71
N LEU A 52 15.54 35.23 -6.49
CA LEU A 52 14.88 34.31 -7.42
C LEU A 52 13.36 34.51 -7.50
N SER A 53 12.74 35.00 -6.43
CA SER A 53 11.31 35.35 -6.43
C SER A 53 11.01 36.71 -7.06
N GLY A 54 12.02 37.49 -7.42
CA GLY A 54 11.87 38.85 -7.95
C GLY A 54 11.50 39.89 -6.89
N GLN A 55 11.67 39.57 -5.61
CA GLN A 55 11.43 40.45 -4.46
C GLN A 55 12.64 41.37 -4.25
N VAL A 56 12.87 42.26 -5.22
CA VAL A 56 14.02 43.20 -5.24
C VAL A 56 14.08 44.10 -4.00
N PRO A 57 13.00 44.75 -3.53
CA PRO A 57 13.11 45.64 -2.37
C PRO A 57 13.41 44.87 -1.08
N GLU A 58 12.83 43.68 -0.91
CA GLU A 58 13.11 42.80 0.22
C GLU A 58 14.55 42.29 0.17
N ALA A 59 15.06 41.93 -1.01
CA ALA A 59 16.45 41.50 -1.20
C ALA A 59 17.44 42.60 -0.79
N SER A 60 17.19 43.85 -1.21
CA SER A 60 18.02 45.01 -0.86
C SER A 60 17.99 45.29 0.65
N SER A 61 16.81 45.28 1.26
CA SER A 61 16.67 45.43 2.72
C SER A 61 17.37 44.32 3.49
N PHE A 62 17.27 43.08 2.99
CA PHE A 62 17.88 41.91 3.62
C PHE A 62 19.41 41.96 3.55
N LEU A 63 19.95 42.35 2.40
CA LEU A 63 21.39 42.55 2.18
C LEU A 63 21.96 43.61 3.12
N ALA A 64 21.29 44.75 3.24
CA ALA A 64 21.69 45.84 4.15
C ALA A 64 21.67 45.41 5.63
N SER A 65 20.72 44.55 6.01
CA SER A 65 20.56 44.09 7.39
C SER A 65 21.51 42.97 7.80
N ASN A 66 22.05 42.20 6.85
CA ASN A 66 22.84 40.98 7.12
C ASN A 66 24.20 40.90 6.39
N PRO A 67 25.00 41.99 6.28
CA PRO A 67 26.20 41.99 5.44
C PRO A 67 27.28 41.01 5.90
N ALA A 68 27.43 40.81 7.22
CA ALA A 68 28.48 39.97 7.80
C ALA A 68 28.22 38.45 7.68
N ALA A 69 27.00 38.05 7.36
CA ALA A 69 26.61 36.63 7.27
C ALA A 69 26.77 36.04 5.86
N LEU A 70 26.92 36.89 4.84
CA LEU A 70 26.83 36.50 3.45
C LEU A 70 28.18 36.11 2.86
N HIS A 71 28.19 34.95 2.19
CA HIS A 71 29.38 34.41 1.53
C HIS A 71 29.54 34.99 0.13
N LYS A 72 30.81 35.11 -0.32
CA LYS A 72 31.12 35.62 -1.66
C LYS A 72 30.43 34.84 -2.77
N GLU A 73 30.40 33.52 -2.65
CA GLU A 73 29.73 32.65 -3.62
C GLU A 73 28.24 32.97 -3.75
N THR A 74 27.53 33.12 -2.62
CA THR A 74 26.10 33.48 -2.61
C THR A 74 25.85 34.82 -3.30
N LEU A 75 26.69 35.80 -3.00
CA LEU A 75 26.57 37.14 -3.56
C LEU A 75 26.82 37.15 -5.07
N SER A 76 27.83 36.40 -5.53
CA SER A 76 28.14 36.21 -6.95
C SER A 76 27.02 35.48 -7.69
N VAL A 77 26.44 34.44 -7.09
CA VAL A 77 25.27 33.73 -7.65
C VAL A 77 24.05 34.65 -7.68
N ALA A 78 23.81 35.43 -6.63
CA ALA A 78 22.72 36.40 -6.59
C ALA A 78 22.84 37.43 -7.74
N GLN A 79 24.04 37.95 -8.01
CA GLN A 79 24.29 38.84 -9.15
C GLN A 79 23.93 38.16 -10.47
N SER A 80 24.41 36.93 -10.70
CA SER A 80 24.13 36.17 -11.91
C SER A 80 22.63 35.91 -12.11
N ILE A 81 21.88 35.66 -11.02
CA ILE A 81 20.42 35.49 -11.08
C ILE A 81 19.73 36.81 -11.47
N VAL A 82 20.14 37.94 -10.88
CA VAL A 82 19.56 39.25 -11.24
C VAL A 82 19.80 39.58 -12.72
N GLU A 83 21.02 39.35 -13.21
CA GLU A 83 21.39 39.59 -14.61
C GLU A 83 20.65 38.68 -15.59
N SER A 84 20.51 37.39 -15.25
CA SER A 84 19.83 36.41 -16.11
C SER A 84 18.32 36.60 -16.17
N LEU A 85 17.68 36.93 -15.05
CA LEU A 85 16.24 37.16 -14.97
C LEU A 85 15.82 38.57 -15.39
N LYS A 86 16.78 39.48 -15.62
CA LYS A 86 16.54 40.88 -16.01
C LYS A 86 15.46 41.55 -15.16
N LEU A 87 15.60 41.43 -13.84
CA LEU A 87 14.61 41.94 -12.89
C LEU A 87 14.46 43.45 -13.03
N GLU A 88 13.22 43.94 -13.15
CA GLU A 88 12.92 45.37 -13.21
C GLU A 88 13.30 46.06 -11.89
N GLY A 89 13.93 47.24 -11.96
CA GLY A 89 14.36 48.00 -10.77
C GLY A 89 15.58 47.43 -10.04
N SER A 90 16.34 46.52 -10.66
CA SER A 90 17.44 45.81 -10.00
C SER A 90 18.81 46.50 -10.04
N GLU A 91 18.94 47.66 -10.67
CA GLU A 91 20.23 48.37 -10.82
C GLU A 91 20.88 48.73 -9.47
N GLU A 92 20.08 49.17 -8.50
CA GLU A 92 20.55 49.50 -7.15
C GLU A 92 20.97 48.24 -6.37
N LEU A 93 20.23 47.14 -6.56
CA LEU A 93 20.55 45.85 -5.96
C LEU A 93 21.86 45.28 -6.53
N LEU A 94 22.08 45.38 -7.85
CA LEU A 94 23.32 44.93 -8.49
C LEU A 94 24.55 45.69 -7.94
N LYS A 95 24.46 47.01 -7.84
CA LYS A 95 25.53 47.83 -7.23
C LYS A 95 25.80 47.41 -5.79
N SER A 96 24.74 47.24 -4.99
CA SER A 96 24.84 46.84 -3.60
C SER A 96 25.45 45.44 -3.44
N LEU A 97 25.09 44.49 -4.32
CA LEU A 97 25.68 43.15 -4.35
C LEU A 97 27.16 43.22 -4.74
N GLN A 98 27.53 44.04 -5.74
CA GLN A 98 28.92 44.22 -6.17
C GLN A 98 29.80 44.76 -5.05
N GLU A 99 29.35 45.81 -4.36
CA GLU A 99 30.04 46.31 -3.18
C GLU A 99 30.14 45.25 -2.07
N ALA A 100 29.08 44.46 -1.86
CA ALA A 100 29.08 43.42 -0.85
C ALA A 100 30.07 42.28 -1.19
N VAL A 101 30.25 41.93 -2.46
CA VAL A 101 31.25 40.95 -2.92
C VAL A 101 32.66 41.44 -2.61
N GLU A 102 32.95 42.71 -2.92
CA GLU A 102 34.26 43.32 -2.68
C GLU A 102 34.58 43.45 -1.19
N LYS A 103 33.59 43.80 -0.37
CA LYS A 103 33.72 43.97 1.09
C LYS A 103 33.71 42.66 1.87
N SER A 104 33.15 41.58 1.32
CA SER A 104 33.07 40.30 2.03
C SER A 104 34.46 39.69 2.22
N SER A 105 34.73 39.14 3.40
CA SER A 105 35.93 38.35 3.70
C SER A 105 35.66 36.84 3.72
N LYS A 106 34.39 36.43 3.66
CA LYS A 106 33.95 35.04 3.77
C LYS A 106 34.04 34.34 2.41
N SER A 107 35.21 33.74 2.18
CA SER A 107 35.49 32.90 1.00
C SER A 107 35.05 31.43 1.17
N ASN A 108 34.59 31.02 2.35
CA ASN A 108 34.23 29.62 2.60
C ASN A 108 33.06 29.22 1.69
N ALA A 109 33.16 28.04 1.08
CA ALA A 109 32.09 27.52 0.25
C ALA A 109 30.87 27.16 1.10
N ILE A 110 29.67 27.56 0.69
CA ILE A 110 28.42 27.20 1.38
C ILE A 110 28.31 25.68 1.52
N GLN A 111 28.78 24.96 0.51
CA GLN A 111 28.85 23.50 0.49
C GLN A 111 29.62 22.94 1.70
N SER A 112 30.77 23.52 2.05
CA SER A 112 31.55 23.07 3.19
C SER A 112 30.81 23.25 4.53
N LEU A 113 30.06 24.35 4.68
CA LEU A 113 29.23 24.58 5.85
C LEU A 113 28.08 23.57 5.94
N LEU A 114 27.46 23.26 4.80
CA LEU A 114 26.40 22.25 4.73
C LEU A 114 26.95 20.87 5.09
N GLU A 115 28.07 20.46 4.50
CA GLU A 115 28.71 19.17 4.79
C GLU A 115 29.08 19.04 6.27
N ASN A 116 29.66 20.09 6.86
CA ASN A 116 30.01 20.09 8.29
C ASN A 116 28.76 20.00 9.18
N SER A 117 27.68 20.70 8.83
CA SER A 117 26.41 20.61 9.54
C SER A 117 25.80 19.20 9.46
N VAL A 118 25.83 18.58 8.28
CA VAL A 118 25.34 17.22 8.08
C VAL A 118 26.17 16.24 8.90
N LYS A 119 27.51 16.30 8.82
CA LYS A 119 28.42 15.44 9.60
C LYS A 119 28.17 15.58 11.11
N ALA A 120 28.03 16.80 11.62
CA ALA A 120 27.72 17.05 13.03
C ALA A 120 26.36 16.50 13.44
N SER A 121 25.35 16.60 12.56
CA SER A 121 24.03 16.04 12.80
C SER A 121 24.06 14.52 12.83
N VAL A 122 24.76 13.89 11.88
CA VAL A 122 24.96 12.44 11.85
C VAL A 122 25.62 11.97 13.16
N GLN A 123 26.74 12.57 13.55
CA GLN A 123 27.42 12.22 14.80
C GLN A 123 26.53 12.36 16.05
N LYS A 124 25.60 13.31 16.06
CA LYS A 124 24.69 13.56 17.19
C LYS A 124 23.53 12.58 17.24
N PHE A 125 22.96 12.24 16.10
CA PHE A 125 21.69 11.50 16.03
C PHE A 125 21.87 10.02 15.71
N GLU A 126 22.92 9.65 14.97
CA GLU A 126 23.19 8.26 14.59
C GLU A 126 23.34 7.32 15.80
N PRO A 127 24.07 7.67 16.88
CA PRO A 127 24.19 6.77 18.03
C PRO A 127 22.85 6.49 18.71
N LYS A 128 21.98 7.50 18.79
CA LYS A 128 20.63 7.35 19.36
C LYS A 128 19.76 6.48 18.47
N LEU A 129 19.79 6.74 17.16
CA LEU A 129 19.02 5.98 16.18
C LEU A 129 19.45 4.50 16.16
N LEU A 130 20.75 4.22 16.26
CA LEU A 130 21.27 2.85 16.34
C LEU A 130 20.86 2.15 17.63
N ALA A 131 20.80 2.87 18.76
CA ALA A 131 20.30 2.33 20.01
C ALA A 131 18.80 1.97 19.89
N ASP A 132 17.98 2.89 19.38
CA ASP A 132 16.54 2.68 19.16
C ASP A 132 16.27 1.49 18.22
N TYR A 133 17.07 1.34 17.17
CA TYR A 133 17.01 0.18 16.27
C TYR A 133 17.42 -1.12 16.96
N GLY A 134 18.45 -1.09 17.82
CA GLY A 134 18.86 -2.23 18.62
C GLY A 134 17.74 -2.71 19.53
N GLU A 135 17.08 -1.79 20.25
CA GLU A 135 15.94 -2.09 21.12
C GLU A 135 14.75 -2.65 20.34
N SER A 136 14.38 -1.99 19.24
CA SER A 136 13.29 -2.42 18.36
C SER A 136 13.52 -3.83 17.81
N TYR A 137 14.75 -4.14 17.42
CA TYR A 137 15.11 -5.47 16.94
C TYR A 137 14.99 -6.54 18.02
N GLN A 138 15.46 -6.26 19.24
CA GLN A 138 15.33 -7.19 20.36
C GLN A 138 13.87 -7.47 20.72
N GLU A 139 13.01 -6.45 20.71
CA GLU A 139 11.57 -6.65 20.91
C GLU A 139 10.95 -7.49 19.81
N TRP A 140 11.29 -7.22 18.55
CA TRP A 140 10.83 -8.00 17.42
C TRP A 140 11.25 -9.46 17.55
N ALA A 141 12.52 -9.72 17.90
CA ALA A 141 13.04 -11.08 18.07
C ALA A 141 12.29 -11.85 19.16
N LYS A 142 12.00 -11.22 20.31
CA LYS A 142 11.19 -11.83 21.37
C LYS A 142 9.77 -12.17 20.91
N LYS A 143 9.12 -11.24 20.21
CA LYS A 143 7.77 -11.45 19.66
C LYS A 143 7.75 -12.58 18.62
N PHE A 144 8.79 -12.64 17.79
CA PHE A 144 8.96 -13.69 16.80
C PHE A 144 9.14 -15.06 17.45
N GLU A 145 10.04 -15.17 18.43
CA GLU A 145 10.27 -16.42 19.16
C GLU A 145 8.99 -16.90 19.87
N ALA A 146 8.26 -16.01 20.54
CA ALA A 146 6.99 -16.35 21.17
C ALA A 146 5.93 -16.82 20.15
N ALA A 147 5.89 -16.23 18.96
CA ALA A 147 4.98 -16.65 17.89
C ALA A 147 5.35 -18.04 17.34
N VAL A 148 6.64 -18.31 17.15
CA VAL A 148 7.14 -19.63 16.73
C VAL A 148 6.79 -20.69 17.77
N GLN A 149 7.05 -20.41 19.05
CA GLN A 149 6.74 -21.34 20.13
C GLN A 149 5.25 -21.67 20.21
N ARG A 150 4.39 -20.64 20.09
CA ARG A 150 2.93 -20.83 20.04
C ARG A 150 2.50 -21.69 18.85
N GLN A 151 3.13 -21.52 17.69
CA GLN A 151 2.81 -22.31 16.52
C GLN A 151 3.20 -23.78 16.70
N LEU A 152 4.37 -24.04 17.31
CA LEU A 152 4.80 -25.39 17.65
C LEU A 152 3.81 -26.06 18.62
N GLU A 153 3.39 -25.35 19.67
CA GLU A 153 2.40 -25.87 20.62
C GLU A 153 1.08 -26.24 19.93
N LEU A 154 0.56 -25.36 19.06
CA LEU A 154 -0.65 -25.65 18.28
C LEU A 154 -0.49 -26.90 17.42
N GLN A 155 0.65 -27.04 16.74
CA GLN A 155 0.95 -28.22 15.92
C GLN A 155 0.95 -29.49 16.78
N THR A 156 1.57 -29.47 17.97
CA THR A 156 1.58 -30.65 18.84
C THR A 156 0.16 -31.06 19.30
N VAL A 157 -0.72 -30.09 19.55
CA VAL A 157 -2.11 -30.36 19.93
C VAL A 157 -2.88 -30.97 18.76
N GLU A 158 -2.65 -30.47 17.55
CA GLU A 158 -3.28 -30.98 16.34
C GLU A 158 -2.83 -32.40 16.00
N GLU A 159 -1.53 -32.70 16.12
CA GLU A 159 -0.99 -34.05 15.97
C GLU A 159 -1.60 -35.03 16.99
N ARG A 160 -1.72 -34.61 18.26
CA ARG A 160 -2.37 -35.41 19.30
C ARG A 160 -3.84 -35.67 18.99
N LYS A 161 -4.57 -34.65 18.53
CA LYS A 161 -5.98 -34.78 18.13
C LYS A 161 -6.13 -35.76 16.96
N ALA A 162 -5.28 -35.65 15.93
CA ALA A 162 -5.27 -36.56 14.79
C ALA A 162 -4.99 -38.00 15.22
N SER A 163 -4.04 -38.20 16.14
CA SER A 163 -3.74 -39.52 16.71
C SER A 163 -4.94 -40.13 17.44
N ILE A 164 -5.61 -39.36 18.32
CA ILE A 164 -6.82 -39.80 19.03
C ILE A 164 -7.92 -40.17 18.02
N GLN A 165 -8.18 -39.30 17.04
CA GLN A 165 -9.22 -39.55 16.04
C GLN A 165 -8.95 -40.82 15.23
N LYS A 166 -7.69 -41.06 14.86
CA LYS A 166 -7.27 -42.32 14.22
C LYS A 166 -7.58 -43.52 15.12
N THR A 167 -7.17 -43.49 16.39
CA THR A 167 -7.45 -44.61 17.31
C THR A 167 -8.96 -44.86 17.51
N LEU A 168 -9.78 -43.81 17.59
CA LEU A 168 -11.23 -43.93 17.70
C LEU A 168 -11.84 -44.57 16.44
N SER A 169 -11.40 -44.15 15.25
CA SER A 169 -11.86 -44.75 13.99
C SER A 169 -11.50 -46.23 13.87
N GLU A 170 -10.32 -46.63 14.34
CA GLU A 170 -9.88 -48.03 14.37
C GLU A 170 -10.71 -48.86 15.36
N LEU A 171 -11.02 -48.30 16.53
CA LEU A 171 -11.88 -48.94 17.52
C LEU A 171 -13.32 -49.09 17.02
N GLU A 172 -13.84 -48.07 16.34
CA GLU A 172 -15.18 -48.12 15.75
C GLU A 172 -15.27 -49.20 14.66
N ALA A 173 -14.27 -49.28 13.78
CA ALA A 173 -14.20 -50.35 12.77
C ALA A 173 -14.15 -51.74 13.42
N LYS A 174 -13.34 -51.92 14.48
CA LYS A 174 -13.29 -53.17 15.24
C LYS A 174 -14.63 -53.49 15.91
N ARG A 175 -15.31 -52.49 16.47
CA ARG A 175 -16.62 -52.65 17.10
C ARG A 175 -17.70 -53.04 16.08
N GLN A 176 -17.71 -52.42 14.91
CA GLN A 176 -18.63 -52.78 13.81
C GLN A 176 -18.38 -54.22 13.35
N ASN A 177 -17.12 -54.63 13.23
CA ASN A 177 -16.77 -56.01 12.91
C ASN A 177 -17.26 -56.99 13.98
N LEU A 178 -17.01 -56.70 15.26
CA LEU A 178 -17.49 -57.54 16.37
C LEU A 178 -19.02 -57.64 16.36
N TRP A 179 -19.72 -56.52 16.23
CA TRP A 179 -21.18 -56.49 16.15
C TRP A 179 -21.70 -57.34 14.99
N PHE A 180 -21.08 -57.26 13.80
CA PHE A 180 -21.45 -58.11 12.67
C PHE A 180 -21.33 -59.60 13.01
N PHE A 181 -20.24 -60.01 13.67
CA PHE A 181 -20.07 -61.41 14.05
C PHE A 181 -21.08 -61.87 15.11
N GLU A 182 -21.36 -61.04 16.11
CA GLU A 182 -22.36 -61.34 17.15
C GLU A 182 -23.78 -61.47 16.57
N ASN A 183 -24.11 -60.68 15.55
CA ASN A 183 -25.45 -60.61 14.96
C ASN A 183 -25.53 -61.36 13.62
N ARG A 184 -24.52 -62.16 13.27
CA ARG A 184 -24.41 -62.79 11.95
C ARG A 184 -25.61 -63.66 11.61
N ASP A 185 -26.02 -64.52 12.53
CA ASP A 185 -27.12 -65.46 12.31
C ASP A 185 -28.44 -64.70 12.08
N ASP A 186 -28.68 -63.64 12.85
CA ASP A 186 -29.85 -62.77 12.70
C ASP A 186 -29.83 -62.01 11.37
N ILE A 187 -28.66 -61.51 10.97
CA ILE A 187 -28.46 -60.85 9.68
C ILE A 187 -28.74 -61.85 8.55
N ASP A 188 -28.20 -63.06 8.61
CA ASP A 188 -28.41 -64.11 7.61
C ASP A 188 -29.90 -64.47 7.54
N ILE A 189 -30.58 -64.67 8.67
CA ILE A 189 -32.03 -64.90 8.73
C ILE A 189 -32.81 -63.76 8.07
N GLN A 190 -32.44 -62.50 8.32
CA GLN A 190 -33.08 -61.34 7.71
C GLN A 190 -32.86 -61.29 6.19
N ILE A 191 -31.67 -61.64 5.72
CA ILE A 191 -31.35 -61.75 4.29
C ILE A 191 -32.21 -62.85 3.66
N TYR A 192 -32.28 -64.04 4.27
CA TYR A 192 -33.13 -65.13 3.78
C TYR A 192 -34.62 -64.75 3.73
N LYS A 193 -35.11 -63.98 4.72
CA LYS A 193 -36.51 -63.52 4.77
C LYS A 193 -36.83 -62.48 3.68
N LYS A 194 -35.84 -61.73 3.18
CA LYS A 194 -36.02 -60.79 2.08
C LYS A 194 -36.18 -61.55 0.75
N LYS A 195 -37.42 -61.95 0.44
CA LYS A 195 -37.78 -62.42 -0.90
C LYS A 195 -37.49 -61.32 -1.92
N VAL A 196 -36.49 -61.52 -2.78
CA VAL A 196 -36.23 -60.59 -3.89
C VAL A 196 -37.33 -60.77 -4.93
N TYR A 197 -38.30 -59.86 -4.94
CA TYR A 197 -39.32 -59.80 -5.97
C TYR A 197 -38.73 -59.23 -7.25
N TYR A 198 -38.40 -60.10 -8.21
CA TYR A 198 -38.07 -59.67 -9.56
C TYR A 198 -39.37 -59.56 -10.38
N PRO A 199 -39.73 -58.37 -10.89
CA PRO A 199 -40.88 -58.26 -11.79
C PRO A 199 -40.64 -59.13 -13.03
N LYS A 200 -41.67 -59.88 -13.46
CA LYS A 200 -41.57 -60.76 -14.64
C LYS A 200 -41.14 -59.93 -15.85
N ARG A 201 -39.94 -60.22 -16.37
CA ARG A 201 -39.45 -59.65 -17.64
C ARG A 201 -40.33 -60.18 -18.77
N TRP A 202 -41.18 -59.32 -19.34
CA TRP A 202 -41.94 -59.65 -20.54
C TRP A 202 -41.00 -59.54 -21.76
N PHE A 203 -40.62 -60.68 -22.32
CA PHE A 203 -39.84 -60.71 -23.55
C PHE A 203 -40.78 -60.64 -24.77
N GLY A 204 -40.89 -59.45 -25.37
CA GLY A 204 -41.65 -59.21 -26.61
C GLY A 204 -42.48 -57.92 -26.58
N LYS A 205 -43.09 -57.54 -27.71
CA LYS A 205 -44.03 -56.39 -27.74
C LYS A 205 -45.31 -56.77 -26.98
N LYS A 206 -45.68 -55.99 -25.97
CA LYS A 206 -46.93 -56.15 -25.21
C LYS A 206 -48.12 -56.01 -26.18
N LYS A 207 -48.84 -57.10 -26.44
CA LYS A 207 -50.00 -57.08 -27.37
C LYS A 207 -51.13 -56.23 -26.77
N LYS A 208 -51.68 -55.28 -27.54
CA LYS A 208 -52.91 -54.59 -27.15
C LYS A 208 -54.10 -55.54 -27.33
N PRO A 209 -55.07 -55.60 -26.41
CA PRO A 209 -56.26 -56.44 -26.56
C PRO A 209 -57.04 -56.00 -27.81
N LYS A 210 -57.47 -56.97 -28.63
CA LYS A 210 -58.23 -56.72 -29.87
C LYS A 210 -59.66 -56.33 -29.49
N ALA A 211 -60.19 -55.25 -30.08
CA ALA A 211 -61.56 -54.80 -29.82
C ALA A 211 -62.57 -55.91 -30.20
N ALA A 212 -63.55 -56.15 -29.32
CA ALA A 212 -64.58 -57.15 -29.56
C ALA A 212 -65.51 -56.68 -30.69
N ASP A 213 -65.71 -57.53 -31.70
CA ASP A 213 -66.60 -57.27 -32.82
C ASP A 213 -68.04 -57.55 -32.37
N THR A 214 -68.81 -56.50 -32.11
CA THR A 214 -70.17 -56.58 -31.55
C THR A 214 -71.23 -57.00 -32.56
N PHE A 215 -70.87 -57.17 -33.84
CA PHE A 215 -71.82 -57.43 -34.92
C PHE A 215 -71.73 -58.85 -35.49
N TYR A 216 -70.95 -59.74 -34.87
CA TYR A 216 -70.88 -61.12 -35.32
C TYR A 216 -72.10 -61.93 -34.84
N VAL A 217 -72.97 -62.30 -35.77
CA VAL A 217 -74.04 -63.29 -35.55
C VAL A 217 -73.59 -64.61 -36.16
N PRO A 218 -73.32 -65.66 -35.36
CA PRO A 218 -72.94 -66.97 -35.87
C PRO A 218 -74.11 -67.60 -36.68
N PRO A 219 -73.85 -68.21 -37.84
CA PRO A 219 -74.91 -68.82 -38.66
C PRO A 219 -75.53 -70.06 -37.97
N THR A 220 -76.86 -70.17 -38.04
CA THR A 220 -77.62 -71.34 -37.55
C THR A 220 -77.48 -72.52 -38.50
N ILE A 221 -76.94 -73.63 -38.01
CA ILE A 221 -76.83 -74.89 -38.76
C ILE A 221 -78.19 -75.60 -38.70
N THR A 222 -78.86 -75.75 -39.84
CA THR A 222 -80.01 -76.66 -40.00
C THR A 222 -79.48 -78.06 -40.31
N HIS A 223 -79.71 -79.03 -39.43
CA HIS A 223 -79.50 -80.43 -39.74
C HIS A 223 -80.69 -80.93 -40.60
N ASN A 224 -80.50 -81.00 -41.92
CA ASN A 224 -81.36 -81.84 -42.76
C ASN A 224 -80.80 -83.28 -42.71
N GLY A 225 -81.70 -84.23 -42.45
CA GLY A 225 -81.41 -85.66 -42.27
C GLY A 225 -81.12 -86.42 -43.54
#